data_AF-K2ARS4-F1
#
_entry.id   AF-K2ARS4-F1
#
_cell.length_a   1.000
_cell.length_b   1.000
_cell.length_c   1.000
_cell.angle_alpha   90.00
_cell.angle_beta   90.00
_cell.angle_gamma   90.00
#
_symmetry.space_group_name_H-M   'P 1'
#
loop_
_entity.id
_entity.type
_entity.pdbx_description
1 polymer ?
#
loop_
_entity_poly.entity_id
_entity_poly.type
_entity_poly.pdbx_seq_one_letter_code
_entity_poly.pdbx_strand_id
1 'polypeptide(L)'
;MTIKIFKNWRLLSAVLLIAVVVNMRIISAATEEVTNKYAYNPEKPVAFEDTIIAYHTNVNEIFNENINTLINTNPEDLNLDYDADCKDKNGNPNISTFCVAKKVVDEYVEFAEGIQTYSDTDLGDSMTLAIVSQVLFERGTMIDLEKEAAFNAMDQTLAVYNELQVMYPLHQQYGVLIETLESYNNALAKWRTSISQWPSEFIDATTNKCS
;
A
#
# COMPACT_ATOMS: atom_id res chain seq x y z
N MET A 1 -34.61 -41.31 -8.38
CA MET A 1 -33.14 -41.15 -8.46
C MET A 1 -32.56 -41.36 -7.07
N THR A 2 -32.27 -42.60 -6.70
CA THR A 2 -31.72 -42.95 -5.37
C THR A 2 -30.23 -42.68 -5.38
N ILE A 3 -29.83 -41.62 -4.69
CA ILE A 3 -28.44 -41.18 -4.59
C ILE A 3 -27.62 -42.26 -3.85
N LYS A 4 -26.70 -42.94 -4.56
CA LYS A 4 -25.84 -44.04 -4.06
C LYS A 4 -24.72 -43.58 -3.11
N ILE A 5 -24.94 -42.56 -2.28
CA ILE A 5 -23.90 -42.00 -1.39
C ILE A 5 -23.51 -42.98 -0.26
N PHE A 6 -24.37 -43.94 0.10
CA PHE A 6 -24.12 -44.85 1.23
C PHE A 6 -23.19 -46.04 0.97
N LYS A 7 -22.68 -46.25 -0.25
CA LYS A 7 -21.85 -47.43 -0.54
C LYS A 7 -20.40 -47.30 -0.05
N ASN A 8 -19.94 -46.08 0.22
CA ASN A 8 -18.58 -45.79 0.68
C ASN A 8 -18.61 -45.07 2.03
N TRP A 9 -18.92 -45.82 3.09
CA TRP A 9 -18.91 -45.36 4.49
C TRP A 9 -17.62 -44.62 4.88
N ARG A 10 -16.47 -45.05 4.33
CA ARG A 10 -15.16 -44.39 4.54
C ARG A 10 -15.10 -42.96 3.99
N LEU A 11 -15.78 -42.71 2.88
CA LEU A 11 -15.80 -41.40 2.21
C LEU A 11 -16.77 -40.46 2.93
N LEU A 12 -17.91 -41.00 3.39
CA LEU A 12 -18.87 -40.27 4.20
C LEU A 12 -18.29 -39.86 5.57
N SER A 13 -17.53 -40.75 6.20
CA SER A 13 -16.83 -40.45 7.48
C SER A 13 -15.70 -39.45 7.30
N ALA A 14 -14.94 -39.49 6.21
CA ALA A 14 -13.92 -38.48 5.90
C ALA A 14 -14.53 -37.08 5.69
N VAL A 15 -15.64 -36.98 4.95
CA VAL A 15 -16.35 -35.70 4.74
C VAL A 15 -16.92 -35.16 6.05
N LEU A 16 -17.48 -36.01 6.90
CA LEU A 16 -17.95 -35.64 8.24
C LEU A 16 -16.81 -35.13 9.12
N LEU A 17 -15.66 -35.80 9.10
CA LEU A 17 -14.47 -35.38 9.85
C LEU A 17 -13.96 -34.00 9.37
N ILE A 18 -13.90 -33.78 8.06
CA ILE A 18 -13.51 -32.48 7.50
C ILE A 18 -14.53 -31.41 7.89
N ALA A 19 -15.83 -31.68 7.79
CA ALA A 19 -16.88 -30.73 8.18
C ALA A 19 -16.82 -30.38 9.67
N VAL A 20 -16.51 -31.35 10.53
CA VAL A 20 -16.34 -31.14 11.97
C VAL A 20 -15.08 -30.33 12.27
N VAL A 21 -13.94 -30.63 11.63
CA VAL A 21 -12.70 -29.88 11.83
C VAL A 21 -12.82 -28.44 11.32
N VAL A 22 -13.45 -28.22 10.17
CA VAL A 22 -13.70 -26.88 9.62
C VAL A 22 -14.65 -26.10 10.53
N ASN A 23 -15.74 -26.71 11.00
CA ASN A 23 -16.62 -26.04 11.96
C ASN A 23 -15.94 -25.76 13.29
N MET A 24 -15.11 -26.66 13.82
CA MET A 24 -14.35 -26.38 15.04
C MET A 24 -13.37 -25.22 14.87
N ARG A 25 -12.73 -25.10 13.71
CA ARG A 25 -11.85 -23.95 13.40
C ARG A 25 -12.62 -22.64 13.22
N ILE A 26 -13.81 -22.68 12.61
CA ILE A 26 -14.69 -21.51 12.48
C ILE A 26 -15.22 -21.09 13.86
N ILE A 27 -15.65 -22.04 14.69
CA ILE A 27 -16.10 -21.77 16.05
C ILE A 27 -14.94 -21.25 16.89
N SER A 28 -13.73 -21.84 16.82
CA SER A 28 -12.58 -21.35 17.59
C SER A 28 -12.15 -19.95 17.17
N ALA A 29 -12.24 -19.60 15.88
CA ALA A 29 -11.97 -18.25 15.38
C ALA A 29 -13.09 -17.26 15.76
N ALA A 30 -14.33 -17.73 15.91
CA ALA A 30 -15.45 -16.93 16.41
C ALA A 30 -15.45 -16.76 17.94
N THR A 31 -14.73 -17.62 18.67
CA THR A 31 -14.60 -17.59 20.14
C THR A 31 -13.21 -17.17 20.62
N GLU A 32 -12.29 -16.79 19.72
CA GLU A 32 -11.10 -16.07 20.14
C GLU A 32 -11.59 -14.71 20.64
N GLU A 33 -11.74 -14.64 21.96
CA GLU A 33 -12.04 -13.40 22.67
C GLU A 33 -10.85 -12.48 22.40
N VAL A 34 -10.97 -11.65 21.36
CA VAL A 34 -10.12 -10.48 21.22
C VAL A 34 -10.49 -9.63 22.41
N THR A 35 -9.75 -9.78 23.51
CA THR A 35 -9.91 -8.97 24.71
C THR A 35 -9.42 -7.58 24.35
N ASN A 36 -10.27 -6.84 23.65
CA ASN A 36 -10.06 -5.44 23.35
C ASN A 36 -9.89 -4.72 24.69
N LYS A 37 -8.73 -4.11 24.89
CA LYS A 37 -8.36 -3.51 26.19
C LYS A 37 -9.24 -2.33 26.60
N TYR A 38 -9.99 -1.78 25.65
CA TYR A 38 -10.93 -0.68 25.84
C TYR A 38 -12.39 -1.12 25.85
N ALA A 39 -12.68 -2.41 25.69
CA ALA A 39 -14.05 -2.90 25.78
C ALA A 39 -14.56 -2.85 27.23
N TYR A 40 -15.85 -2.58 27.37
CA TYR A 40 -16.52 -2.65 28.66
C TYR A 40 -16.46 -4.08 29.20
N ASN A 41 -15.89 -4.23 30.39
CA ASN A 41 -15.84 -5.50 31.10
C ASN A 41 -16.77 -5.47 32.34
N PRO A 42 -17.83 -6.29 32.39
CA PRO A 42 -18.74 -6.32 33.53
C PRO A 42 -18.10 -6.88 34.81
N GLU A 43 -17.04 -7.70 34.70
CA GLU A 43 -16.31 -8.24 35.85
C GLU A 43 -15.34 -7.22 36.47
N LYS A 44 -14.88 -6.26 35.67
CA LYS A 44 -14.00 -5.16 36.06
C LYS A 44 -14.48 -3.85 35.42
N PRO A 45 -15.58 -3.26 35.93
CA PRO A 45 -16.16 -2.07 35.34
C PRO A 45 -15.16 -0.92 35.43
N VAL A 46 -14.76 -0.40 34.28
CA VAL A 46 -13.95 0.81 34.13
C VAL A 46 -14.86 1.92 33.62
N ALA A 47 -14.74 3.13 34.19
CA ALA A 47 -15.52 4.25 33.74
C ALA A 47 -15.19 4.60 32.28
N PHE A 48 -16.17 5.13 31.56
CA PHE A 48 -15.99 5.53 30.17
C PHE A 48 -14.88 6.58 30.03
N GLU A 49 -14.85 7.55 30.96
CA GLU A 49 -13.84 8.59 31.02
C GLU A 49 -12.43 8.01 31.23
N ASP A 50 -12.29 7.00 32.09
CA ASP A 50 -11.02 6.31 32.32
C ASP A 50 -10.52 5.59 31.06
N THR A 51 -11.44 5.09 30.23
CA THR A 51 -11.14 4.45 28.94
C THR A 51 -10.57 5.47 27.94
N ILE A 52 -11.15 6.68 27.88
CA ILE A 52 -10.63 7.80 27.08
C ILE A 52 -9.24 8.22 27.58
N ILE A 53 -9.07 8.33 28.90
CA ILE A 53 -7.77 8.68 29.51
C ILE A 53 -6.72 7.62 29.16
N ALA A 54 -7.07 6.34 29.25
CA ALA A 54 -6.18 5.24 28.89
C ALA A 54 -5.75 5.31 27.41
N TYR A 55 -6.68 5.58 26.49
CA TYR A 55 -6.34 5.79 25.07
C TYR A 55 -5.33 6.93 24.87
N HIS A 56 -5.61 8.10 25.43
CA HIS A 56 -4.69 9.23 25.29
C HIS A 56 -3.33 8.98 25.97
N THR A 57 -3.32 8.22 27.06
CA THR A 57 -2.08 7.84 27.75
C THR A 57 -1.24 6.95 26.87
N ASN A 58 -1.81 5.89 26.30
CA ASN A 58 -1.10 4.95 25.43
C ASN A 58 -0.59 5.65 24.15
N VAL A 59 -1.40 6.50 23.52
CA VAL A 59 -0.96 7.27 22.35
C VAL A 59 0.21 8.18 22.71
N ASN A 60 0.15 8.87 23.85
CA ASN A 60 1.25 9.70 24.33
C ASN A 60 2.51 8.87 24.62
N GLU A 61 2.37 7.68 25.22
CA GLU A 61 3.47 6.75 25.44
C GLU A 61 4.13 6.33 24.12
N ILE A 62 3.33 5.96 23.10
CA ILE A 62 3.86 5.65 21.76
C ILE A 62 4.70 6.82 21.24
N PHE A 63 4.19 8.05 21.26
CA PHE A 63 4.97 9.20 20.77
C PHE A 63 6.22 9.47 21.62
N ASN A 64 6.08 9.46 22.95
CA ASN A 64 7.17 9.78 23.87
C ASN A 64 8.30 8.74 23.78
N GLU A 65 7.98 7.45 23.67
CA GLU A 65 8.98 6.38 23.50
C GLU A 65 9.76 6.55 22.19
N ASN A 66 9.08 6.86 21.08
CA ASN A 66 9.73 7.06 19.79
C ASN A 66 10.57 8.35 19.78
N ILE A 67 10.08 9.44 20.41
CA ILE A 67 10.86 10.68 20.57
C ILE A 67 12.09 10.44 21.45
N ASN A 68 11.94 9.72 22.56
CA ASN A 68 13.06 9.36 23.43
C ASN A 68 14.07 8.48 22.69
N THR A 69 13.62 7.57 21.82
CA THR A 69 14.51 6.77 20.98
C THR A 69 15.26 7.65 19.99
N LEU A 70 14.58 8.62 19.37
CA LEU A 70 15.17 9.58 18.44
C LEU A 70 16.25 10.46 19.11
N ILE A 71 16.03 10.86 20.35
CA ILE A 71 16.95 11.74 21.11
C ILE A 71 18.15 10.96 21.66
N ASN A 72 17.92 9.74 22.17
CA ASN A 72 18.92 9.00 22.94
C ASN A 72 19.72 7.97 22.11
N THR A 73 19.35 7.74 20.86
CA THR A 73 20.04 6.79 19.97
C THR A 73 20.96 7.56 19.01
N ASN A 74 22.13 6.99 18.69
CA ASN A 74 23.00 7.60 17.70
C ASN A 74 22.29 7.63 16.33
N PRO A 75 22.42 8.70 15.54
CA PRO A 75 21.77 8.81 14.24
C PRO A 75 22.09 7.69 13.26
N GLU A 76 23.29 7.10 13.36
CA GLU A 76 23.73 5.97 12.52
C GLU A 76 23.05 4.64 12.88
N ASP A 77 22.53 4.53 14.10
CA ASP A 77 21.84 3.33 14.61
C ASP A 77 20.31 3.44 14.44
N LEU A 78 19.81 4.58 13.95
CA LEU A 78 18.39 4.80 13.75
C LEU A 78 17.90 4.13 12.46
N ASN A 79 16.95 3.21 12.60
CA ASN A 79 16.20 2.71 11.46
C ASN A 79 14.99 3.62 11.18
N LEU A 80 15.12 4.43 10.12
CA LEU A 80 14.08 5.31 9.60
C LEU A 80 13.52 4.82 8.25
N ASP A 81 14.04 3.72 7.73
CA ASP A 81 13.61 3.17 6.45
C ASP A 81 12.17 2.64 6.57
N TYR A 82 11.45 2.70 5.45
CA TYR A 82 10.13 2.09 5.38
C TYR A 82 10.24 0.57 5.58
N ASP A 83 9.46 0.04 6.53
CA ASP A 83 9.32 -1.39 6.78
C ASP A 83 7.86 -1.73 7.10
N ALA A 84 7.28 -2.69 6.39
CA ALA A 84 5.87 -3.05 6.53
C ALA A 84 5.56 -3.72 7.87
N ASP A 85 6.54 -4.43 8.44
CA ASP A 85 6.44 -5.14 9.71
C ASP A 85 6.85 -4.27 10.91
N CYS A 86 7.30 -3.04 10.63
CA CYS A 86 7.81 -2.07 11.59
C CYS A 86 8.93 -2.59 12.47
N LYS A 87 9.82 -3.36 11.85
CA LYS A 87 11.05 -3.87 12.46
C LYS A 87 12.25 -3.50 11.62
N ASP A 88 13.43 -3.47 12.22
CA ASP A 88 14.68 -3.46 11.48
C ASP A 88 15.13 -4.88 11.10
N LYS A 89 16.25 -4.98 10.38
CA LYS A 89 16.84 -6.27 9.96
C LYS A 89 17.26 -7.17 11.14
N ASN A 90 17.38 -6.61 12.33
CA ASN A 90 17.74 -7.29 13.58
C ASN A 90 16.52 -7.52 14.49
N GLY A 91 15.32 -7.13 14.06
CA GLY A 91 14.09 -7.24 14.82
C GLY A 91 13.82 -6.10 15.81
N ASN A 92 14.61 -5.03 15.82
CA ASN A 92 14.40 -3.86 16.68
C ASN A 92 13.24 -3.00 16.18
N PRO A 93 12.58 -2.21 17.07
CA PRO A 93 11.48 -1.35 16.68
C PRO A 93 11.91 -0.30 15.64
N ASN A 94 11.18 -0.23 14.53
CA ASN A 94 11.34 0.82 13.54
C ASN A 94 10.64 2.10 14.04
N ILE A 95 11.36 3.23 14.03
CA ILE A 95 10.84 4.52 14.51
C ILE A 95 10.49 5.49 13.37
N SER A 96 10.46 5.01 12.12
CA SER A 96 10.00 5.79 10.98
C SER A 96 8.60 6.35 11.24
N THR A 97 8.30 7.50 10.66
CA THR A 97 6.99 8.14 10.79
C THR A 97 5.85 7.21 10.37
N PHE A 98 6.10 6.34 9.37
CA PHE A 98 5.16 5.31 8.96
C PHE A 98 4.84 4.35 10.11
N CYS A 99 5.85 3.85 10.82
CA CYS A 99 5.66 2.88 11.89
C CYS A 99 5.06 3.46 13.17
N VAL A 100 5.38 4.72 13.48
CA VAL A 100 4.68 5.45 14.54
C VAL A 100 3.21 5.64 14.17
N ALA A 101 2.92 6.07 12.94
CA ALA A 101 1.55 6.24 12.47
C ALA A 101 0.76 4.92 12.50
N LYS A 102 1.36 3.82 12.04
CA LYS A 102 0.76 2.48 12.07
C LYS A 102 0.35 2.09 13.50
N LYS A 103 1.26 2.21 14.46
CA LYS A 103 0.97 1.89 15.88
C LYS A 103 -0.16 2.76 16.46
N VAL A 104 -0.18 4.04 16.15
CA VAL A 104 -1.24 4.96 16.61
C VAL A 104 -2.59 4.63 15.96
N VAL A 105 -2.59 4.24 14.69
CA VAL A 105 -3.80 3.80 13.99
C VAL A 105 -4.33 2.49 14.60
N ASP A 106 -3.45 1.52 14.87
CA ASP A 106 -3.84 0.27 15.52
C ASP A 106 -4.47 0.54 16.90
N GLU A 107 -3.88 1.46 17.68
CA GLU A 107 -4.43 1.89 18.99
C GLU A 107 -5.79 2.57 18.85
N TYR A 108 -5.97 3.40 17.82
CA TYR A 108 -7.22 4.09 17.53
C TYR A 108 -8.33 3.12 17.12
N VAL A 109 -8.03 2.13 16.27
CA VAL A 109 -9.00 1.12 15.84
C VAL A 109 -9.46 0.29 17.04
N GLU A 110 -8.52 -0.17 17.87
CA GLU A 110 -8.87 -0.92 19.09
C GLU A 110 -9.72 -0.06 20.04
N PHE A 111 -9.39 1.22 20.22
CA PHE A 111 -10.21 2.15 21.00
C PHE A 111 -11.61 2.33 20.41
N ALA A 112 -11.73 2.55 19.11
CA ALA A 112 -13.02 2.76 18.45
C ALA A 112 -13.95 1.55 18.59
N GLU A 113 -13.41 0.34 18.41
CA GLU A 113 -14.13 -0.92 18.63
C GLU A 113 -14.53 -1.09 20.11
N GLY A 114 -13.65 -0.72 21.05
CA GLY A 114 -13.92 -0.81 22.48
C GLY A 114 -15.05 0.11 22.92
N ILE A 115 -15.10 1.35 22.42
CA ILE A 115 -16.15 2.32 22.72
C ILE A 115 -17.53 1.86 22.23
N GLN A 116 -17.58 1.08 21.15
CA GLN A 116 -18.83 0.51 20.66
C GLN A 116 -19.51 -0.39 21.71
N THR A 117 -18.71 -1.12 22.51
CA THR A 117 -19.24 -1.97 23.58
C THR A 117 -19.88 -1.18 24.74
N TYR A 118 -19.39 0.04 25.01
CA TYR A 118 -20.02 0.95 25.98
C TYR A 118 -21.37 1.48 25.48
N SER A 119 -21.45 1.78 24.17
CA SER A 119 -22.71 2.17 23.49
C SER A 119 -23.75 1.06 23.56
N ASP A 120 -23.36 -0.18 23.31
CA ASP A 120 -24.28 -1.33 23.32
C ASP A 120 -24.81 -1.66 24.73
N THR A 121 -24.09 -1.25 25.78
CA THR A 121 -24.43 -1.53 27.17
C THR A 121 -25.15 -0.37 27.88
N ASP A 122 -25.35 0.78 27.20
CA ASP A 122 -25.94 2.01 27.76
C ASP A 122 -25.22 2.49 29.03
N LEU A 123 -23.89 2.33 29.06
CA LEU A 123 -23.03 2.71 30.19
C LEU A 123 -22.15 3.88 29.79
N GLY A 124 -22.54 5.08 30.23
CA GLY A 124 -21.81 6.33 30.02
C GLY A 124 -22.71 7.53 30.20
N ASP A 125 -22.14 8.72 30.36
CA ASP A 125 -22.92 9.95 30.21
C ASP A 125 -23.45 10.00 28.76
N SER A 126 -24.77 9.82 28.61
CA SER A 126 -25.46 9.61 27.33
C SER A 126 -25.09 10.66 26.28
N MET A 127 -24.82 11.89 26.69
CA MET A 127 -24.42 12.98 25.79
C MET A 127 -22.97 12.81 25.30
N THR A 128 -22.04 12.47 26.18
CA THR A 128 -20.62 12.31 25.85
C THR A 128 -20.39 11.07 25.00
N LEU A 129 -21.07 9.96 25.30
CA LEU A 129 -21.00 8.71 24.53
C LEU A 129 -21.58 8.87 23.11
N ALA A 130 -22.70 9.59 22.96
CA ALA A 130 -23.29 9.89 21.66
C ALA A 130 -22.38 10.76 20.78
N ILE A 131 -21.72 11.77 21.36
CA ILE A 131 -20.79 12.62 20.63
C ILE A 131 -19.55 11.82 20.19
N VAL A 132 -18.96 11.04 21.10
CA VAL A 132 -17.76 10.25 20.80
C VAL A 132 -18.05 9.18 19.76
N SER A 133 -19.16 8.44 19.89
CA SER A 133 -19.55 7.42 18.91
C SER A 133 -19.82 8.01 17.53
N GLN A 134 -20.47 9.18 17.43
CA GLN A 134 -20.68 9.86 16.16
C GLN A 134 -19.35 10.28 15.52
N VAL A 135 -18.43 10.88 16.29
CA VAL A 135 -17.11 11.29 15.78
C VAL A 135 -16.31 10.07 15.31
N LEU A 136 -16.35 8.97 16.07
CA LEU A 136 -15.68 7.72 15.69
C LEU A 136 -16.26 7.13 14.40
N PHE A 137 -17.59 7.10 14.26
CA PHE A 137 -18.24 6.62 13.05
C PHE A 137 -17.87 7.47 11.82
N GLU A 138 -17.98 8.80 11.93
CA GLU A 138 -17.60 9.73 10.87
C GLU A 138 -16.13 9.54 10.46
N ARG A 139 -15.25 9.32 11.44
CA ARG A 139 -13.83 9.11 11.16
C ARG A 139 -13.51 7.74 10.57
N GLY A 140 -14.19 6.69 10.99
CA GLY A 140 -14.11 5.36 10.37
C GLY A 140 -14.44 5.43 8.87
N THR A 141 -15.53 6.11 8.52
CA THR A 141 -15.89 6.30 7.09
C THR A 141 -14.85 7.09 6.30
N MET A 142 -14.22 8.10 6.91
CA MET A 142 -13.14 8.86 6.28
C MET A 142 -11.87 8.03 6.09
N ILE A 143 -11.51 7.18 7.04
CA ILE A 143 -10.35 6.29 6.94
C ILE A 143 -10.53 5.30 5.78
N ASP A 144 -11.73 4.74 5.63
CA ASP A 144 -12.03 3.83 4.51
C ASP A 144 -11.95 4.54 3.16
N LEU A 145 -12.43 5.78 3.07
CA LEU A 145 -12.30 6.61 1.87
C LEU A 145 -10.83 6.93 1.55
N GLU A 146 -10.03 7.28 2.56
CA GLU A 146 -8.60 7.53 2.39
C GLU A 146 -7.85 6.26 1.92
N LYS A 147 -8.23 5.10 2.45
CA LYS A 147 -7.69 3.79 2.03
C LYS A 147 -8.04 3.48 0.58
N GLU A 148 -9.28 3.69 0.17
CA GLU A 148 -9.71 3.52 -1.23
C GLU A 148 -8.95 4.47 -2.18
N ALA A 149 -8.81 5.74 -1.79
CA ALA A 149 -8.05 6.72 -2.55
C ALA A 149 -6.57 6.31 -2.69
N ALA A 150 -5.96 5.77 -1.63
CA ALA A 150 -4.59 5.27 -1.66
C ALA A 150 -4.42 4.08 -2.61
N PHE A 151 -5.35 3.11 -2.61
CA PHE A 151 -5.32 2.00 -3.56
C PHE A 151 -5.46 2.47 -5.01
N ASN A 152 -6.41 3.37 -5.27
CA ASN A 152 -6.59 3.93 -6.61
C ASN A 152 -5.34 4.67 -7.10
N ALA A 153 -4.69 5.45 -6.23
CA ALA A 153 -3.43 6.11 -6.56
C ALA A 153 -2.31 5.08 -6.85
N MET A 154 -2.22 4.02 -6.04
CA MET A 154 -1.24 2.95 -6.25
C MET A 154 -1.45 2.26 -7.61
N ASP A 155 -2.68 1.88 -7.94
CA ASP A 155 -3.01 1.25 -9.21
C ASP A 155 -2.69 2.16 -10.41
N GLN A 156 -2.97 3.46 -10.31
CA GLN A 156 -2.59 4.43 -11.34
C GLN A 156 -1.07 4.53 -11.49
N THR A 157 -0.32 4.58 -10.39
CA THR A 157 1.15 4.63 -10.46
C THR A 157 1.75 3.35 -11.07
N LEU A 158 1.18 2.18 -10.77
CA LEU A 158 1.56 0.92 -11.40
C LEU A 158 1.25 0.91 -12.89
N ALA A 159 0.09 1.44 -13.29
CA ALA A 159 -0.27 1.57 -14.71
C ALA A 159 0.73 2.47 -15.46
N VAL A 160 1.05 3.65 -14.91
CA VAL A 160 2.05 4.57 -15.48
C VAL A 160 3.43 3.93 -15.54
N TYR A 161 3.84 3.19 -14.51
CA TYR A 161 5.11 2.48 -14.49
C TYR A 161 5.19 1.43 -15.60
N ASN A 162 4.12 0.65 -15.79
CA ASN A 162 4.04 -0.33 -16.86
C ASN A 162 4.09 0.33 -18.26
N GLU A 163 3.40 1.45 -18.44
CA GLU A 163 3.49 2.23 -19.69
C GLU A 163 4.91 2.73 -19.94
N LEU A 164 5.59 3.24 -18.90
CA LEU A 164 6.98 3.70 -19.00
C LEU A 164 7.92 2.56 -19.38
N GLN A 165 7.76 1.37 -18.82
CA GLN A 165 8.55 0.19 -19.17
C GLN A 165 8.44 -0.17 -20.66
N VAL A 166 7.26 0.02 -21.27
CA VAL A 166 7.04 -0.23 -22.70
C VAL A 166 7.56 0.93 -23.55
N MET A 167 7.34 2.18 -23.13
CA MET A 167 7.71 3.37 -23.90
C MET A 167 9.21 3.65 -23.89
N TYR A 168 9.92 3.31 -22.82
CA TYR A 168 11.35 3.56 -22.68
C TYR A 168 12.21 2.93 -23.79
N PRO A 169 12.10 1.61 -24.11
CA PRO A 169 12.87 1.03 -25.21
C PRO A 169 12.49 1.63 -26.57
N LEU A 170 11.22 1.99 -26.78
CA LEU A 170 10.77 2.68 -27.99
C LEU A 170 11.41 4.07 -28.11
N HIS A 171 11.51 4.80 -27.01
CA HIS A 171 12.20 6.09 -26.96
C HIS A 171 13.69 5.95 -27.30
N GLN A 172 14.36 4.90 -26.81
CA GLN A 172 15.74 4.60 -27.20
C GLN A 172 15.87 4.32 -28.70
N GLN A 173 14.93 3.57 -29.30
CA GLN A 173 14.92 3.33 -30.74
C GLN A 173 14.72 4.62 -31.54
N TYR A 174 13.86 5.54 -31.07
CA TYR A 174 13.73 6.85 -31.69
C TYR A 174 15.00 7.69 -31.60
N GLY A 175 15.74 7.61 -30.50
CA GLY A 175 17.06 8.25 -30.37
C GLY A 175 18.01 7.79 -31.49
N VAL A 176 18.13 6.47 -31.67
CA VAL A 176 18.97 5.89 -32.75
C VAL A 176 18.49 6.33 -34.14
N LEU A 177 17.17 6.38 -34.36
CA LEU A 177 16.59 6.81 -35.63
C LEU A 177 16.91 8.29 -35.92
N ILE A 178 16.80 9.16 -34.92
CA ILE A 178 17.12 10.58 -35.04
C ILE A 178 18.60 10.77 -35.40
N GLU A 179 19.51 10.10 -34.69
CA GLU A 179 20.95 10.14 -34.99
C GLU A 179 21.23 9.68 -36.44
N THR A 180 20.53 8.64 -36.90
CA THR A 180 20.65 8.14 -38.27
C THR A 180 20.17 9.18 -39.29
N LEU A 181 19.05 9.84 -39.03
CA LEU A 181 18.51 10.89 -39.91
C LEU A 181 19.43 12.13 -39.95
N GLU A 182 20.01 12.52 -38.81
CA GLU A 182 20.98 13.60 -38.73
C GLU A 182 22.25 13.26 -39.53
N SER A 183 22.77 12.04 -39.36
CA SER A 183 23.91 11.55 -40.14
C SER A 183 23.64 11.57 -41.64
N TYR A 184 22.46 11.11 -42.06
CA TYR A 184 22.03 11.16 -43.45
C TYR A 184 21.91 12.59 -43.99
N ASN A 185 21.31 13.50 -43.23
CA ASN A 185 21.19 14.91 -43.62
C ASN A 185 22.57 15.57 -43.75
N ASN A 186 23.49 15.28 -42.84
CA ASN A 186 24.87 15.76 -42.90
C ASN A 186 25.62 15.21 -44.13
N ALA A 187 25.42 13.94 -44.48
CA ALA A 187 25.96 13.35 -45.70
C ALA A 187 25.40 14.02 -46.96
N LEU A 188 24.08 14.26 -47.00
CA LEU A 188 23.40 15.00 -48.07
C LEU A 188 23.95 16.42 -48.22
N ALA A 189 24.17 17.13 -47.11
CA ALA A 189 24.74 18.47 -47.11
C ALA A 189 26.14 18.47 -47.73
N LYS A 190 27.01 17.54 -47.32
CA LYS A 190 28.34 17.36 -47.92
C LYS A 190 28.26 17.10 -49.42
N TRP A 191 27.35 16.21 -49.84
CA TRP A 191 27.17 15.87 -51.25
C TRP A 191 26.69 17.07 -52.08
N ARG A 192 25.76 17.88 -51.55
CA ARG A 192 25.33 19.14 -52.19
C ARG A 192 26.50 20.12 -52.35
N THR A 193 27.36 20.25 -51.35
CA THR A 193 28.57 21.09 -51.47
C THR A 193 29.51 20.55 -52.54
N SER A 194 29.74 19.24 -52.60
CA SER A 194 30.58 18.62 -53.65
C SER A 194 30.00 18.81 -55.06
N ILE A 195 28.68 18.70 -55.23
CA ILE A 195 28.02 18.93 -56.53
C ILE A 195 28.03 20.39 -56.92
N SER A 196 27.99 21.33 -55.97
CA SER A 196 28.07 22.75 -56.31
C SER A 196 29.38 23.14 -57.03
N GLN A 197 30.42 22.29 -56.95
CA GLN A 197 31.67 22.45 -57.68
C GLN A 197 31.61 21.89 -59.11
N TRP A 198 30.57 21.10 -59.42
CA TRP A 198 30.38 20.55 -60.76
C TRP A 198 29.74 21.61 -61.64
N PRO A 199 30.10 21.65 -62.94
CA PRO A 199 29.47 22.58 -63.87
C PRO A 199 27.95 22.36 -63.89
N SER A 200 27.19 23.46 -63.95
CA SER A 200 25.72 23.45 -63.96
C SER A 200 25.12 22.75 -65.17
N GLU A 201 25.93 22.50 -66.19
CA GLU A 201 25.56 21.82 -67.42
C GLU A 201 26.13 20.41 -67.42
N PHE A 202 25.30 19.43 -67.79
CA PHE A 202 25.74 18.06 -67.99
C PHE A 202 26.80 18.06 -69.11
N ILE A 203 28.05 17.70 -68.78
CA ILE A 203 29.07 17.45 -69.80
C ILE A 203 28.64 16.19 -70.55
N ASP A 204 28.06 16.37 -71.73
CA ASP A 204 27.69 15.27 -72.60
C ASP A 204 28.96 14.67 -73.22
N ALA A 205 29.40 13.54 -72.66
CA ALA A 205 30.55 12.79 -73.14
C ALA A 205 30.32 12.12 -74.51
N THR A 206 29.11 12.20 -75.08
CA THR A 206 28.82 11.68 -76.43
C THR A 206 29.21 12.65 -77.55
N THR A 207 29.63 13.87 -77.21
CA THR A 207 30.10 14.85 -78.19
C THR A 207 31.51 14.51 -78.69
N ASN A 208 31.60 13.82 -79.81
CA ASN A 208 32.83 13.39 -80.50
C ASN A 208 33.49 14.49 -81.35
N LYS A 209 33.27 15.76 -81.03
CA LYS A 209 33.95 16.91 -81.65
C LYS A 209 34.63 17.75 -80.59
N CYS A 210 35.96 17.70 -80.54
CA CYS A 210 36.76 18.71 -79.88
C CYS A 210 36.85 19.92 -80.83
N SER A 211 36.31 21.07 -80.42
CA SER A 211 36.57 22.37 -81.06
C SER A 211 37.76 23.05 -80.42
#